data_AF-A0A8C4LDX9-F1
#
_entry.id   AF-A0A8C4LDX9-F1
#
_cell.length_a   1.000
_cell.length_b   1.000
_cell.length_c   1.000
_cell.angle_alpha   90.00
_cell.angle_beta   90.00
_cell.angle_gamma   90.00
#
_symmetry.space_group_name_H-M   'P 1'
#
loop_
_entity.id
_entity.type
_entity.pdbx_description
1 polymer ?
#
loop_
_entity_poly.entity_id
_entity_poly.type
_entity_poly.pdbx_seq_one_letter_code
_entity_poly.pdbx_strand_id
1 'polypeptide(L)'
;MFAKAFRVKSNTAIKGSDRRKLRADVTAAFPALGTDQVSELVPGKEEFNTVKLYAHRGDAVTVYVSGGNPILFELEKNLYPTVYTLWSYPDLLPTFTTWPLVLEKLVGGADLMLPGLVVPPAGLPQVQRGDLCAIALVGNRAPVAIGVAAMSTAEMLTSGLKGRGFSVLHTYQDHLWRSGDKSSPPSIAPLALDPLDLSEEKGSVQADPTLQGDMRRLTLEGEEEEKASEDPSPGGLNPDPTDSRTLQEQMDELLQRCFLQALKCRVKKADLPLLTSTFLGSHMFSCCPEGRQLDIKKSSYRKLSKFLQQMQQEHIIQVKELSKGVESIVAVDWKHPRKGSILEGAEVRAIIISYAKKNDLVDADNKNLVKLDPVLCDCILEKNEQHTVMKLPWDSLLTRCLEKLQPAYQVTFPGQEPIVKKGKICPIDITLAQRASNKKVILKRQLVLVFFFPQSHVFVTCEADE
;
A
#
# COMPACT_ATOMS: atom_id res chain seq x y z
N MET A 1 18.60 10.73 0.39
CA MET A 1 19.70 10.35 1.31
C MET A 1 19.22 9.42 2.43
N PHE A 2 18.40 9.87 3.39
CA PHE A 2 18.08 9.13 4.63
C PHE A 2 17.02 8.01 4.50
N ALA A 3 16.86 7.41 3.31
CA ALA A 3 15.91 6.33 3.05
C ALA A 3 16.28 4.98 3.70
N LYS A 4 17.42 4.90 4.41
CA LYS A 4 17.85 3.76 5.22
C LYS A 4 18.34 4.24 6.57
N ALA A 5 18.23 3.37 7.59
CA ALA A 5 18.72 3.64 8.94
C ALA A 5 20.22 4.02 8.93
N PHE A 6 20.51 5.21 9.46
CA PHE A 6 21.85 5.72 9.70
C PHE A 6 22.32 5.36 11.12
N ARG A 7 23.62 5.57 11.41
CA ARG A 7 24.17 5.43 12.77
C ARG A 7 24.56 6.80 13.33
N VAL A 8 24.11 7.09 14.55
CA VAL A 8 24.58 8.25 15.31
C VAL A 8 26.00 7.98 15.80
N LYS A 9 26.95 8.87 15.51
CA LYS A 9 28.34 8.81 16.00
C LYS A 9 28.49 9.53 17.33
N SER A 10 27.90 10.72 17.45
CA SER A 10 27.97 11.58 18.63
C SER A 10 26.86 12.61 18.61
N ASN A 11 26.28 12.91 19.77
CA ASN A 11 25.48 14.11 19.99
C ASN A 11 26.27 15.07 20.90
N THR A 12 26.34 16.35 20.54
CA THR A 12 27.09 17.38 21.28
C THR A 12 26.35 18.71 21.24
N ALA A 13 26.10 19.33 22.39
CA ALA A 13 25.54 20.68 22.48
C ALA A 13 26.44 21.71 21.76
N ILE A 14 25.84 22.62 21.01
CA ILE A 14 26.58 23.63 20.22
C ILE A 14 27.17 24.71 21.14
N LYS A 15 28.42 25.12 20.90
CA LYS A 15 29.05 26.24 21.61
C LYS A 15 28.54 27.58 21.08
N GLY A 16 28.62 28.64 21.88
CA GLY A 16 28.18 29.99 21.47
C GLY A 16 28.92 30.55 20.24
N SER A 17 30.21 30.23 20.09
CA SER A 17 30.99 30.51 18.88
C SER A 17 30.37 29.88 17.63
N ASP A 18 30.06 28.60 17.75
CA ASP A 18 29.65 27.74 16.65
C ASP A 18 28.19 28.03 16.28
N ARG A 19 27.35 28.38 17.27
CA ARG A 19 25.99 28.90 17.08
C ARG A 19 25.99 30.25 16.35
N ARG A 20 26.92 31.16 16.67
CA ARG A 20 27.09 32.44 15.95
C ARG A 20 27.58 32.21 14.52
N LYS A 21 28.50 31.27 14.29
CA LYS A 21 28.94 30.89 12.93
C LYS A 21 27.78 30.30 12.13
N LEU A 22 27.05 29.32 12.69
CA LEU A 22 25.91 28.68 12.02
C LEU A 22 24.85 29.69 11.60
N ARG A 23 24.51 30.68 12.45
CA ARG A 23 23.58 31.76 12.05
C ARG A 23 24.10 32.56 10.84
N ALA A 24 25.40 32.89 10.79
CA ALA A 24 25.99 33.57 9.65
C ALA A 24 26.02 32.69 8.38
N ASP A 25 26.36 31.40 8.52
CA ASP A 25 26.32 30.43 7.41
C ASP A 25 24.88 30.24 6.89
N VAL A 26 23.87 30.25 7.76
CA VAL A 26 22.44 30.18 7.41
C VAL A 26 21.98 31.45 6.69
N THR A 27 22.30 32.64 7.19
CA THR A 27 21.96 33.91 6.50
C THR A 27 22.65 34.03 5.14
N ALA A 28 23.87 33.48 4.99
CA ALA A 28 24.57 33.44 3.71
C ALA A 28 23.97 32.43 2.71
N ALA A 29 23.49 31.28 3.19
CA ALA A 29 22.85 30.26 2.35
C ALA A 29 21.39 30.60 2.00
N PHE A 30 20.68 31.31 2.88
CA PHE A 30 19.25 31.57 2.80
C PHE A 30 18.93 33.06 3.03
N PRO A 31 19.23 33.94 2.05
CA PRO A 31 18.99 35.39 2.18
C PRO A 31 17.50 35.78 2.29
N ALA A 32 16.57 34.84 2.05
CA ALA A 32 15.14 35.02 2.28
C ALA A 32 14.76 34.98 3.78
N LEU A 33 15.60 34.44 4.67
CA LEU A 33 15.34 34.42 6.10
C LEU A 33 15.71 35.76 6.75
N GLY A 34 14.72 36.45 7.31
CA GLY A 34 14.95 37.61 8.18
C GLY A 34 15.75 37.24 9.43
N THR A 35 16.47 38.21 10.01
CA THR A 35 17.26 38.03 11.25
C THR A 35 16.46 37.45 12.42
N ASP A 36 15.17 37.74 12.43
CA ASP A 36 14.25 37.35 13.49
C ASP A 36 13.84 35.88 13.32
N GLN A 37 13.57 35.45 12.08
CA GLN A 37 13.36 34.02 11.74
C GLN A 37 14.63 33.20 12.00
N VAL A 38 15.83 33.72 11.72
CA VAL A 38 17.10 33.04 12.09
C VAL A 38 17.29 32.96 13.61
N SER A 39 16.71 33.90 14.36
CA SER A 39 16.75 33.92 15.82
C SER A 39 15.71 33.00 16.48
N GLU A 40 14.59 32.75 15.79
CA GLU A 40 13.57 31.73 16.10
C GLU A 40 14.06 30.32 15.74
N LEU A 41 14.62 30.13 14.54
CA LEU A 41 15.13 28.87 14.03
C LEU A 41 16.40 28.37 14.76
N VAL A 42 17.22 29.29 15.26
CA VAL A 42 18.42 28.98 16.06
C VAL A 42 18.35 29.78 17.37
N PRO A 43 17.54 29.37 18.36
CA PRO A 43 17.28 30.14 19.57
C PRO A 43 18.54 30.51 20.35
N GLY A 44 18.51 31.66 21.02
CA GLY A 44 19.64 32.11 21.87
C GLY A 44 19.72 31.39 23.22
N LYS A 45 18.59 30.91 23.75
CA LYS A 45 18.47 30.38 25.12
C LYS A 45 18.25 28.86 25.20
N GLU A 46 17.85 28.21 24.10
CA GLU A 46 17.45 26.80 24.11
C GLU A 46 18.62 25.82 23.89
N GLU A 47 18.33 24.55 24.18
CA GLU A 47 19.18 23.41 23.87
C GLU A 47 19.25 23.14 22.37
N PHE A 48 20.33 23.63 21.77
CA PHE A 48 20.66 23.42 20.36
C PHE A 48 21.82 22.43 20.25
N ASN A 49 21.53 21.29 19.64
CA ASN A 49 22.37 20.09 19.62
C ASN A 49 22.90 19.81 18.20
N THR A 50 24.13 19.32 18.14
CA THR A 50 24.84 18.98 16.90
C THR A 50 25.09 17.47 16.89
N VAL A 51 24.34 16.76 16.04
CA VAL A 51 24.33 15.30 15.96
C VAL A 51 25.10 14.86 14.73
N LYS A 52 26.24 14.20 14.91
CA LYS A 52 27.05 13.67 13.80
C LYS A 52 26.59 12.26 13.46
N LEU A 53 26.18 12.07 12.21
CA LEU A 53 25.66 10.82 11.66
C LEU A 53 26.63 10.23 10.65
N TYR A 54 26.60 8.91 10.52
CA TYR A 54 27.07 8.21 9.32
C TYR A 54 25.87 7.64 8.56
N ALA A 55 25.69 8.09 7.32
CA ALA A 55 24.73 7.52 6.39
C ALA A 55 25.15 6.08 6.01
N HIS A 56 24.22 5.28 5.47
CA HIS A 56 24.49 3.89 5.08
C HIS A 56 25.63 3.77 4.04
N ARG A 57 25.92 4.82 3.25
CA ARG A 57 27.02 4.82 2.26
C ARG A 57 28.40 5.15 2.86
N GLY A 58 28.47 5.54 4.12
CA GLY A 58 29.69 5.99 4.80
C GLY A 58 29.79 7.52 4.93
N ASP A 59 28.95 8.26 4.22
CA ASP A 59 28.88 9.73 4.21
C ASP A 59 28.70 10.28 5.64
N ALA A 60 29.55 11.24 6.02
CA ALA A 60 29.46 11.94 7.30
C ALA A 60 28.52 13.14 7.15
N VAL A 61 27.48 13.19 7.99
CA VAL A 61 26.46 14.27 7.97
C VAL A 61 26.41 14.91 9.36
N THR A 62 26.39 16.24 9.43
CA THR A 62 26.09 16.96 10.68
C THR A 62 24.63 17.37 10.67
N VAL A 63 23.83 16.94 11.64
CA VAL A 63 22.44 17.40 11.81
C VAL A 63 22.36 18.35 12.99
N TYR A 64 21.70 19.49 12.80
CA TYR A 64 21.42 20.48 13.82
C TYR A 64 19.98 20.29 14.34
N VAL A 65 19.83 20.23 15.65
CA VAL A 65 18.59 19.85 16.35
C VAL A 65 18.28 20.90 17.42
N SER A 66 17.07 21.47 17.46
CA SER A 66 16.61 22.31 18.58
C SER A 66 15.34 21.72 19.18
N GLY A 67 15.24 21.69 20.51
CA GLY A 67 14.06 21.18 21.22
C GLY A 67 13.71 19.69 20.97
N GLY A 68 14.58 18.94 20.28
CA GLY A 68 14.33 17.56 19.83
C GLY A 68 14.10 17.41 18.31
N ASN A 69 13.68 18.47 17.61
CA ASN A 69 13.44 18.43 16.17
C ASN A 69 14.71 18.72 15.36
N PRO A 70 15.01 17.93 14.31
CA PRO A 70 16.07 18.26 13.36
C PRO A 70 15.64 19.44 12.48
N ILE A 71 16.51 20.43 12.33
CA ILE A 71 16.24 21.72 11.68
C ILE A 71 17.01 21.85 10.37
N LEU A 72 18.34 21.69 10.43
CA LEU A 72 19.25 21.77 9.28
C LEU A 72 20.15 20.54 9.27
N PHE A 73 20.62 20.14 8.09
CA PHE A 73 21.72 19.19 7.95
C PHE A 73 22.82 19.74 7.02
N GLU A 74 24.06 19.52 7.42
CA GLU A 74 25.28 19.85 6.68
C GLU A 74 25.79 18.60 5.95
N LEU A 75 26.00 18.71 4.65
CA LEU A 75 26.69 17.72 3.83
C LEU A 75 27.74 18.44 2.98
N GLU A 76 29.00 18.00 3.06
CA GLU A 76 30.12 18.55 2.28
C GLU A 76 30.31 20.08 2.43
N LYS A 77 29.97 20.63 3.61
CA LYS A 77 29.90 22.07 3.99
C LYS A 77 28.71 22.86 3.45
N ASN A 78 27.84 22.26 2.66
CA ASN A 78 26.58 22.88 2.24
C ASN A 78 25.49 22.63 3.29
N LEU A 79 24.70 23.65 3.60
CA LEU A 79 23.57 23.57 4.53
C LEU A 79 22.28 23.29 3.76
N TYR A 80 21.49 22.35 4.26
CA TYR A 80 20.19 21.96 3.73
C TYR A 80 19.15 22.05 4.86
N PRO A 81 17.97 22.67 4.65
CA PRO A 81 16.91 22.63 5.64
C PRO A 81 16.35 21.21 5.78
N THR A 82 15.61 20.95 6.85
CA THR A 82 14.76 19.76 6.96
C THR A 82 13.35 20.01 6.42
N VAL A 83 12.60 18.92 6.22
CA VAL A 83 11.18 18.98 5.86
C VAL A 83 10.38 19.75 6.94
N TYR A 84 10.74 19.62 8.23
CA TYR A 84 10.13 20.40 9.32
C TYR A 84 10.36 21.90 9.16
N THR A 85 11.60 22.34 8.91
CA THR A 85 11.91 23.76 8.68
C THR A 85 11.18 24.35 7.49
N LEU A 86 11.00 23.57 6.42
CA LEU A 86 10.21 23.97 5.24
C LEU A 86 8.68 23.94 5.47
N TRP A 87 8.20 23.36 6.57
CA TRP A 87 6.79 23.48 6.97
C TRP A 87 6.54 24.77 7.75
N SER A 88 7.51 25.26 8.51
CA SER A 88 7.48 26.58 9.15
C SER A 88 7.71 27.71 8.14
N TYR A 89 8.67 27.54 7.22
CA TYR A 89 9.07 28.57 6.25
C TYR A 89 9.08 27.97 4.83
N PRO A 90 7.92 27.82 4.16
CA PRO A 90 7.82 27.17 2.86
C PRO A 90 8.46 27.98 1.72
N ASP A 91 8.39 29.31 1.79
CA ASP A 91 8.94 30.21 0.76
C ASP A 91 10.48 30.37 0.83
N LEU A 92 11.14 29.56 1.67
CA LEU A 92 12.60 29.45 1.81
C LEU A 92 13.29 28.91 0.54
N LEU A 93 12.60 28.06 -0.24
CA LEU A 93 13.14 27.39 -1.42
C LEU A 93 12.16 27.39 -2.60
N PRO A 94 12.66 27.43 -3.85
CA PRO A 94 11.86 27.16 -5.05
C PRO A 94 11.10 25.83 -4.92
N THR A 95 9.77 25.90 -4.98
CA THR A 95 8.88 24.75 -4.74
C THR A 95 8.35 24.17 -6.05
N PHE A 96 8.50 22.86 -6.22
CA PHE A 96 8.09 22.09 -7.40
C PHE A 96 6.99 21.08 -7.03
N THR A 97 5.91 21.04 -7.82
CA THR A 97 4.74 20.20 -7.55
C THR A 97 4.86 18.83 -8.22
N THR A 98 4.61 17.74 -7.50
CA THR A 98 4.60 16.36 -8.05
C THR A 98 3.30 15.62 -7.74
N TRP A 99 2.98 14.59 -8.54
CA TRP A 99 1.81 13.73 -8.31
C TRP A 99 1.95 12.86 -7.05
N PRO A 100 0.87 12.57 -6.30
CA PRO A 100 0.90 11.70 -5.12
C PRO A 100 1.48 10.29 -5.36
N LEU A 101 1.27 9.69 -6.55
CA LEU A 101 1.85 8.39 -6.91
C LEU A 101 3.39 8.38 -6.91
N VAL A 102 4.02 9.54 -7.07
CA VAL A 102 5.47 9.71 -7.03
C VAL A 102 6.00 9.71 -5.59
N LEU A 103 5.17 10.12 -4.60
CA LEU A 103 5.53 10.16 -3.18
C LEU A 103 6.08 8.81 -2.69
N GLU A 104 5.38 7.71 -2.97
CA GLU A 104 5.81 6.36 -2.59
C GLU A 104 7.25 6.05 -3.04
N LYS A 105 7.64 6.58 -4.21
CA LYS A 105 8.94 6.30 -4.83
C LYS A 105 10.02 7.24 -4.24
N LEU A 106 9.65 8.49 -3.94
CA LEU A 106 10.50 9.45 -3.21
C LEU A 106 10.80 8.95 -1.80
N VAL A 107 9.79 8.47 -1.05
CA VAL A 107 9.95 7.85 0.28
C VAL A 107 10.82 6.59 0.22
N GLY A 108 10.73 5.83 -0.88
CA GLY A 108 11.65 4.72 -1.19
C GLY A 108 13.11 5.14 -1.51
N GLY A 109 13.40 6.44 -1.59
CA GLY A 109 14.73 6.99 -1.86
C GLY A 109 15.08 7.11 -3.35
N ALA A 110 14.09 7.18 -4.25
CA ALA A 110 14.32 7.46 -5.67
C ALA A 110 14.49 8.96 -5.97
N ASP A 111 15.21 9.28 -7.05
CA ASP A 111 15.30 10.64 -7.61
C ASP A 111 13.96 11.05 -8.26
N LEU A 112 13.65 12.35 -8.29
CA LEU A 112 12.47 12.88 -8.98
C LEU A 112 12.73 12.94 -10.49
N MET A 113 12.08 12.04 -11.23
CA MET A 113 12.05 12.02 -12.69
C MET A 113 11.14 13.12 -13.23
N LEU A 114 11.57 13.80 -14.30
CA LEU A 114 10.82 14.92 -14.89
C LEU A 114 9.37 14.60 -15.33
N PRO A 115 9.01 13.39 -15.82
CA PRO A 115 7.61 13.05 -16.11
C PRO A 115 6.68 12.99 -14.88
N GLY A 116 7.24 12.97 -13.66
CA GLY A 116 6.46 13.04 -12.41
C GLY A 116 6.09 14.47 -12.00
N LEU A 117 6.72 15.47 -12.62
CA LEU A 117 6.55 16.89 -12.30
C LEU A 117 5.24 17.43 -12.90
N VAL A 118 4.49 18.17 -12.09
CA VAL A 118 3.31 18.92 -12.51
C VAL A 118 3.73 20.35 -12.78
N VAL A 119 3.56 20.80 -14.03
CA VAL A 119 3.79 22.20 -14.43
C VAL A 119 2.54 23.01 -14.08
N PRO A 120 2.61 24.00 -13.16
CA PRO A 120 1.49 24.91 -12.90
C PRO A 120 1.19 25.80 -14.11
N PRO A 121 -0.03 26.38 -14.23
CA PRO A 121 -0.34 27.37 -15.28
C PRO A 121 0.58 28.60 -15.27
N ALA A 122 1.14 28.95 -14.10
CA ALA A 122 2.13 30.02 -13.93
C ALA A 122 3.57 29.64 -14.36
N GLY A 123 3.78 28.41 -14.86
CA GLY A 123 5.09 27.88 -15.21
C GLY A 123 5.84 27.27 -14.01
N LEU A 124 7.05 26.77 -14.29
CA LEU A 124 7.98 26.25 -13.29
C LEU A 124 8.88 27.39 -12.75
N PRO A 125 9.24 27.40 -11.45
CA PRO A 125 10.19 28.38 -10.93
C PRO A 125 11.56 28.20 -11.59
N GLN A 126 12.25 29.31 -11.83
CA GLN A 126 13.56 29.33 -12.49
C GLN A 126 14.67 28.93 -11.51
N VAL A 127 15.30 27.78 -11.73
CA VAL A 127 16.45 27.29 -10.96
C VAL A 127 17.58 26.85 -11.89
N GLN A 128 18.80 26.96 -11.40
CA GLN A 128 20.02 26.46 -12.01
C GLN A 128 20.34 25.04 -11.55
N ARG A 129 21.18 24.34 -12.31
CA ARG A 129 21.70 23.03 -11.93
C ARG A 129 22.63 23.18 -10.72
N GLY A 130 22.27 22.54 -9.60
CA GLY A 130 22.96 22.64 -8.31
C GLY A 130 22.14 23.33 -7.23
N ASP A 131 21.07 24.04 -7.58
CA ASP A 131 20.22 24.76 -6.63
C ASP A 131 19.41 23.80 -5.75
N LEU A 132 19.17 24.20 -4.50
CA LEU A 132 18.25 23.50 -3.60
C LEU A 132 16.80 23.77 -4.02
N CYS A 133 15.95 22.75 -3.93
CA CYS A 133 14.53 22.85 -4.23
C CYS A 133 13.66 22.12 -3.22
N ALA A 134 12.51 22.68 -2.92
CA ALA A 134 11.42 22.01 -2.22
C ALA A 134 10.55 21.24 -3.23
N ILE A 135 10.05 20.07 -2.84
CA ILE A 135 9.13 19.24 -3.65
C ILE A 135 7.85 19.09 -2.83
N ALA A 136 6.73 19.61 -3.35
CA ALA A 136 5.40 19.57 -2.74
C ALA A 136 4.42 18.71 -3.59
N LEU A 137 3.21 18.47 -3.08
CA LEU A 137 2.21 17.63 -3.76
C LEU A 137 1.10 18.46 -4.40
N VAL A 138 0.48 17.91 -5.45
CA VAL A 138 -0.82 18.42 -5.92
C VAL A 138 -1.81 18.39 -4.75
N GLY A 139 -2.34 19.56 -4.38
CA GLY A 139 -3.31 19.73 -3.30
C GLY A 139 -2.75 20.17 -1.94
N ASN A 140 -1.43 20.19 -1.71
CA ASN A 140 -0.85 20.73 -0.47
C ASN A 140 0.50 21.41 -0.74
N ARG A 141 0.65 22.67 -0.32
CA ARG A 141 1.90 23.44 -0.47
C ARG A 141 3.04 22.94 0.43
N ALA A 142 2.76 22.18 1.50
CA ALA A 142 3.78 21.67 2.42
C ALA A 142 4.78 20.76 1.68
N PRO A 143 6.09 21.08 1.69
CA PRO A 143 7.09 20.23 1.03
C PRO A 143 7.17 18.82 1.64
N VAL A 144 7.12 17.81 0.79
CA VAL A 144 7.25 16.39 1.14
C VAL A 144 8.66 15.85 0.87
N ALA A 145 9.47 16.53 0.08
CA ALA A 145 10.87 16.20 -0.14
C ALA A 145 11.71 17.45 -0.44
N ILE A 146 13.03 17.27 -0.31
CA ILE A 146 14.07 18.27 -0.58
C ILE A 146 15.04 17.64 -1.55
N GLY A 147 15.30 18.35 -2.64
CA GLY A 147 16.20 17.92 -3.69
C GLY A 147 17.25 18.96 -4.05
N VAL A 148 18.15 18.55 -4.92
CA VAL A 148 19.05 19.43 -5.67
C VAL A 148 18.74 19.27 -7.15
N ALA A 149 18.58 20.39 -7.86
CA ALA A 149 18.29 20.41 -9.29
C ALA A 149 19.44 19.80 -10.10
N ALA A 150 19.16 18.70 -10.81
CA ALA A 150 20.14 17.98 -11.64
C ALA A 150 20.29 18.59 -13.05
N MET A 151 19.32 19.42 -13.45
CA MET A 151 19.23 20.20 -14.69
C MET A 151 18.69 21.59 -14.33
N SER A 152 18.84 22.58 -15.20
CA SER A 152 18.17 23.89 -15.06
C SER A 152 16.73 23.86 -15.57
N THR A 153 15.86 24.76 -15.10
CA THR A 153 14.44 24.81 -15.54
C THR A 153 14.29 24.92 -17.06
N ALA A 154 15.21 25.62 -17.73
CA ALA A 154 15.25 25.70 -19.19
C ALA A 154 15.49 24.32 -19.84
N GLU A 155 16.52 23.60 -19.40
CA GLU A 155 16.82 22.24 -19.89
C GLU A 155 15.68 21.24 -19.59
N MET A 156 14.99 21.38 -18.45
CA MET A 156 13.82 20.54 -18.12
C MET A 156 12.67 20.73 -19.13
N LEU A 157 12.42 21.97 -19.54
CA LEU A 157 11.39 22.30 -20.53
C LEU A 157 11.84 21.88 -21.95
N THR A 158 13.05 22.23 -22.37
CA THR A 158 13.60 21.89 -23.70
C THR A 158 13.75 20.38 -23.91
N SER A 159 14.03 19.60 -22.87
CA SER A 159 14.07 18.13 -22.95
C SER A 159 12.69 17.46 -23.05
N GLY A 160 11.59 18.24 -23.02
CA GLY A 160 10.23 17.72 -23.01
C GLY A 160 9.92 16.90 -21.76
N LEU A 161 10.43 17.35 -20.60
CA LEU A 161 10.32 16.69 -19.30
C LEU A 161 10.82 15.23 -19.29
N LYS A 162 11.96 14.93 -19.93
CA LYS A 162 12.57 13.58 -19.96
C LYS A 162 13.92 13.53 -19.26
N GLY A 163 14.00 12.74 -18.20
CA GLY A 163 15.24 12.48 -17.45
C GLY A 163 15.06 12.58 -15.94
N ARG A 164 16.18 12.64 -15.21
CA ARG A 164 16.21 12.95 -13.78
C ARG A 164 16.21 14.47 -13.60
N GLY A 165 15.17 15.01 -12.96
CA GLY A 165 15.06 16.44 -12.69
C GLY A 165 15.79 16.84 -11.42
N PHE A 166 15.58 16.08 -10.34
CA PHE A 166 16.08 16.46 -9.01
C PHE A 166 16.62 15.24 -8.24
N SER A 167 17.80 15.40 -7.65
CA SER A 167 18.45 14.40 -6.78
C SER A 167 17.91 14.52 -5.36
N VAL A 168 17.31 13.46 -4.80
CA VAL A 168 16.50 13.57 -3.57
C VAL A 168 17.33 13.33 -2.29
N LEU A 169 17.48 14.39 -1.49
CA LEU A 169 18.29 14.37 -0.28
C LEU A 169 17.50 13.94 0.95
N HIS A 170 16.34 14.53 1.19
CA HIS A 170 15.54 14.28 2.40
C HIS A 170 14.05 14.25 2.03
N THR A 171 13.26 13.42 2.71
CA THR A 171 11.83 13.28 2.43
C THR A 171 11.04 12.94 3.70
N TYR A 172 9.77 13.34 3.70
CA TYR A 172 8.75 12.89 4.64
C TYR A 172 8.80 11.37 4.81
N GLN A 173 8.54 10.87 6.02
CA GLN A 173 8.68 9.46 6.40
C GLN A 173 10.08 8.83 6.26
N ASP A 174 11.15 9.55 5.92
CA ASP A 174 12.52 9.00 5.95
C ASP A 174 13.09 8.87 7.38
N HIS A 175 14.29 8.30 7.54
CA HIS A 175 14.87 8.08 8.86
C HIS A 175 15.28 9.36 9.59
N LEU A 176 15.47 10.50 8.90
CA LEU A 176 15.75 11.79 9.53
C LEU A 176 14.44 12.39 10.05
N TRP A 177 13.38 12.38 9.26
CA TRP A 177 12.05 12.80 9.73
C TRP A 177 11.59 11.92 10.92
N ARG A 178 11.79 10.60 10.88
CA ARG A 178 11.45 9.68 11.99
C ARG A 178 12.23 9.93 13.29
N SER A 179 13.26 10.78 13.27
CA SER A 179 14.07 11.14 14.44
C SER A 179 13.61 12.40 15.18
N GLY A 180 12.74 13.22 14.57
CA GLY A 180 12.00 14.29 15.24
C GLY A 180 10.62 13.83 15.72
N ASP A 181 9.70 14.78 15.90
CA ASP A 181 8.37 14.58 16.51
C ASP A 181 7.40 13.70 15.71
N LYS A 182 7.73 13.34 14.46
CA LYS A 182 6.89 12.55 13.53
C LYS A 182 5.54 13.21 13.19
N SER A 183 5.44 14.52 13.34
CA SER A 183 4.30 15.31 12.87
C SER A 183 4.04 15.09 11.39
N SER A 184 2.76 14.91 11.01
CA SER A 184 2.32 14.90 9.61
C SER A 184 2.50 16.27 8.94
N PRO A 185 2.64 16.35 7.60
CA PRO A 185 2.71 17.63 6.91
C PRO A 185 1.47 18.48 7.22
N PRO A 186 1.63 19.77 7.55
CA PRO A 186 0.48 20.67 7.70
C PRO A 186 -0.25 20.81 6.36
N SER A 187 -1.55 21.10 6.42
CA SER A 187 -2.34 21.43 5.23
C SER A 187 -2.13 22.90 4.87
N ILE A 188 -1.01 23.22 4.20
CA ILE A 188 -0.75 24.58 3.72
C ILE A 188 -1.58 24.77 2.45
N ALA A 189 -2.57 25.67 2.53
CA ALA A 189 -3.39 26.04 1.39
C ALA A 189 -2.51 26.58 0.25
N PRO A 190 -2.80 26.25 -1.03
CA PRO A 190 -2.21 26.97 -2.15
C PRO A 190 -2.53 28.47 -2.01
N LEU A 191 -1.53 29.34 -2.17
CA LEU A 191 -1.79 30.78 -2.28
C LEU A 191 -2.77 31.01 -3.43
N ALA A 192 -3.91 31.60 -3.12
CA ALA A 192 -4.83 32.10 -4.14
C ALA A 192 -4.13 33.23 -4.91
N LEU A 193 -4.39 33.28 -6.22
CA LEU A 193 -4.15 34.50 -7.00
C LEU A 193 -5.34 35.43 -6.77
N ASP A 194 -5.09 36.68 -6.43
CA ASP A 194 -6.14 37.67 -6.16
C ASP A 194 -7.07 37.84 -7.39
N PRO A 195 -8.39 37.60 -7.24
CA PRO A 195 -9.36 37.95 -8.28
C PRO A 195 -9.62 39.46 -8.22
N LEU A 196 -8.95 40.23 -9.08
CA LEU A 196 -9.30 41.63 -9.31
C LEU A 196 -10.61 41.72 -10.09
N ASP A 197 -11.63 42.28 -9.43
CA ASP A 197 -12.91 42.82 -9.93
C ASP A 197 -13.53 42.23 -11.22
N LEU A 198 -14.65 41.52 -11.05
CA LEU A 198 -15.90 41.95 -11.69
C LEU A 198 -17.12 41.70 -10.78
N SER A 199 -17.61 42.78 -10.16
CA SER A 199 -19.00 43.09 -9.78
C SER A 199 -19.88 42.06 -9.03
N GLU A 200 -20.43 42.48 -7.90
CA GLU A 200 -21.53 41.81 -7.20
C GLU A 200 -22.82 41.69 -8.05
N GLU A 201 -23.56 40.59 -7.89
CA GLU A 201 -25.02 40.62 -7.74
C GLU A 201 -25.47 39.55 -6.73
N LYS A 202 -26.57 39.81 -6.02
CA LYS A 202 -27.09 38.93 -4.96
C LYS A 202 -28.33 38.19 -5.45
N GLY A 203 -28.34 36.85 -5.40
CA GLY A 203 -29.50 36.04 -5.75
C GLY A 203 -29.55 34.72 -5.00
N SER A 204 -30.40 34.62 -3.98
CA SER A 204 -30.55 33.42 -3.13
C SER A 204 -31.93 32.77 -3.29
N VAL A 205 -31.99 31.58 -3.91
CA VAL A 205 -33.15 30.67 -3.90
C VAL A 205 -32.64 29.22 -3.78
N GLN A 206 -33.47 28.30 -3.26
CA GLN A 206 -33.14 26.91 -2.91
C GLN A 206 -33.65 25.90 -3.96
N ALA A 207 -33.07 24.68 -3.96
CA ALA A 207 -33.71 23.38 -4.24
C ALA A 207 -34.39 23.12 -5.63
N ASP A 208 -34.37 21.93 -6.24
CA ASP A 208 -33.56 20.70 -6.05
C ASP A 208 -33.41 19.97 -7.44
N PRO A 209 -33.57 18.65 -7.72
CA PRO A 209 -32.59 17.95 -8.57
C PRO A 209 -33.10 17.30 -9.87
N THR A 210 -32.22 16.50 -10.50
CA THR A 210 -32.41 15.47 -11.57
C THR A 210 -32.20 15.89 -13.04
N LEU A 211 -31.98 14.85 -13.89
CA LEU A 211 -31.65 14.87 -15.32
C LEU A 211 -30.26 15.50 -15.62
N GLN A 212 -29.21 14.78 -16.02
CA GLN A 212 -29.05 13.50 -16.73
C GLN A 212 -29.64 13.45 -18.15
N GLY A 213 -28.82 13.89 -19.11
CA GLY A 213 -28.94 13.56 -20.54
C GLY A 213 -29.14 14.78 -21.44
N ASP A 214 -28.14 15.09 -22.28
CA ASP A 214 -28.28 14.85 -23.72
C ASP A 214 -26.92 14.87 -24.48
N MET A 215 -27.03 14.73 -25.80
CA MET A 215 -26.04 14.81 -26.88
C MET A 215 -25.36 13.50 -27.32
N ARG A 216 -26.20 12.57 -27.79
CA ARG A 216 -25.80 11.68 -28.90
C ARG A 216 -25.73 12.48 -30.20
N ARG A 217 -24.66 12.31 -31.00
CA ARG A 217 -24.79 12.38 -32.47
C ARG A 217 -23.68 11.66 -33.21
N LEU A 218 -24.00 10.49 -33.79
CA LEU A 218 -23.59 10.05 -35.12
C LEU A 218 -24.36 8.75 -35.42
N THR A 219 -25.28 8.84 -36.37
CA THR A 219 -26.11 7.74 -36.91
C THR A 219 -25.48 7.19 -38.18
N LEU A 220 -25.81 5.94 -38.53
CA LEU A 220 -26.14 5.50 -39.89
C LEU A 220 -26.75 4.07 -39.82
N GLU A 221 -27.89 3.90 -40.49
CA GLU A 221 -28.50 2.70 -41.13
C GLU A 221 -27.97 1.29 -40.74
N GLY A 222 -28.81 0.31 -40.37
CA GLY A 222 -29.86 -0.37 -41.16
C GLY A 222 -29.54 -1.88 -41.13
N GLU A 223 -30.44 -2.87 -41.25
CA GLU A 223 -31.86 -2.93 -41.63
C GLU A 223 -32.66 -3.82 -40.64
N GLU A 224 -33.96 -4.02 -40.86
CA GLU A 224 -34.88 -4.80 -40.01
C GLU A 224 -35.15 -6.22 -40.54
N GLU A 225 -35.55 -7.15 -39.68
CA GLU A 225 -36.63 -8.10 -40.01
C GLU A 225 -37.30 -8.70 -38.75
N GLU A 226 -38.64 -8.76 -38.73
CA GLU A 226 -39.44 -9.35 -37.65
C GLU A 226 -39.93 -10.78 -38.00
N LYS A 227 -40.27 -11.58 -36.97
CA LYS A 227 -41.62 -12.22 -36.87
C LYS A 227 -41.89 -13.02 -35.58
N ALA A 228 -43.17 -13.11 -35.27
CA ALA A 228 -43.83 -14.10 -34.39
C ALA A 228 -45.08 -14.63 -35.16
N SER A 229 -45.94 -15.53 -34.68
CA SER A 229 -46.13 -16.19 -33.36
C SER A 229 -46.52 -17.69 -33.63
N GLU A 230 -47.24 -18.53 -32.87
CA GLU A 230 -48.15 -18.46 -31.71
C GLU A 230 -48.03 -19.75 -30.83
N ASP A 231 -48.75 -19.75 -29.71
CA ASP A 231 -49.05 -20.90 -28.81
C ASP A 231 -50.32 -21.67 -29.34
N PRO A 232 -50.97 -22.68 -28.68
CA PRO A 232 -50.96 -23.03 -27.25
C PRO A 232 -50.70 -24.52 -26.86
N SER A 233 -50.04 -24.70 -25.71
CA SER A 233 -50.46 -25.40 -24.45
C SER A 233 -51.67 -26.37 -24.42
N PRO A 234 -51.81 -27.30 -23.42
CA PRO A 234 -51.19 -27.29 -22.06
C PRO A 234 -50.54 -28.61 -21.56
N GLY A 235 -49.78 -28.57 -20.44
CA GLY A 235 -49.05 -29.76 -19.91
C GLY A 235 -48.77 -29.89 -18.39
N GLY A 236 -48.71 -28.80 -17.60
CA GLY A 236 -48.78 -28.83 -16.13
C GLY A 236 -47.48 -28.87 -15.29
N LEU A 237 -47.63 -28.41 -14.03
CA LEU A 237 -46.69 -28.32 -12.89
C LEU A 237 -45.58 -27.24 -12.96
N ASN A 238 -45.54 -26.39 -11.93
CA ASN A 238 -44.75 -25.16 -11.85
C ASN A 238 -43.42 -25.35 -11.10
N PRO A 239 -42.31 -24.74 -11.55
CA PRO A 239 -41.15 -24.42 -10.73
C PRO A 239 -41.19 -22.96 -10.21
N ASP A 240 -40.84 -22.75 -8.94
CA ASP A 240 -40.69 -21.42 -8.32
C ASP A 240 -39.24 -20.88 -8.50
N PRO A 241 -38.98 -19.55 -8.41
CA PRO A 241 -37.99 -18.95 -9.31
C PRO A 241 -36.74 -18.38 -8.61
N THR A 242 -35.60 -19.08 -8.67
CA THR A 242 -34.29 -18.50 -8.28
C THR A 242 -33.08 -19.10 -9.02
N ASP A 243 -33.15 -19.26 -10.35
CA ASP A 243 -31.94 -19.53 -11.15
C ASP A 243 -31.90 -18.71 -12.45
N SER A 244 -31.27 -17.54 -12.37
CA SER A 244 -31.11 -16.58 -13.46
C SER A 244 -29.64 -16.20 -13.71
N ARG A 245 -28.70 -17.12 -13.44
CA ARG A 245 -27.31 -17.00 -13.94
C ARG A 245 -27.22 -17.57 -15.35
N THR A 246 -26.62 -16.82 -16.26
CA THR A 246 -26.42 -17.28 -17.63
C THR A 246 -25.47 -18.48 -17.68
N LEU A 247 -25.64 -19.34 -18.69
CA LEU A 247 -24.75 -20.47 -18.95
C LEU A 247 -23.27 -20.05 -19.13
N GLN A 248 -23.01 -18.79 -19.49
CA GLN A 248 -21.65 -18.25 -19.64
C GLN A 248 -21.02 -17.95 -18.27
N GLU A 249 -21.74 -17.28 -17.36
CA GLU A 249 -21.27 -17.02 -15.99
C GLU A 249 -20.99 -18.30 -15.21
N GLN A 250 -21.83 -19.33 -15.35
CA GLN A 250 -21.60 -20.63 -14.72
C GLN A 250 -20.33 -21.33 -15.24
N MET A 251 -19.98 -21.13 -16.52
CA MET A 251 -18.73 -21.64 -17.10
C MET A 251 -17.52 -20.78 -16.73
N ASP A 252 -17.69 -19.47 -16.56
CA ASP A 252 -16.64 -18.55 -16.09
C ASP A 252 -16.27 -18.80 -14.61
N GLU A 253 -17.27 -18.98 -13.73
CA GLU A 253 -17.06 -19.34 -12.32
C GLU A 253 -16.32 -20.70 -12.22
N LEU A 254 -16.68 -21.68 -13.06
CA LEU A 254 -16.01 -22.97 -13.14
C LEU A 254 -14.57 -22.86 -13.70
N LEU A 255 -14.37 -22.07 -14.76
CA LEU A 255 -13.06 -21.82 -15.38
C LEU A 255 -12.09 -21.16 -14.39
N GLN A 256 -12.53 -20.12 -13.68
CA GLN A 256 -11.75 -19.45 -12.64
C GLN A 256 -11.45 -20.40 -11.46
N ARG A 257 -12.42 -21.22 -11.02
CA ARG A 257 -12.23 -22.19 -9.93
C ARG A 257 -11.20 -23.26 -10.27
N CYS A 258 -11.27 -23.86 -11.46
CA CYS A 258 -10.31 -24.86 -11.92
C CYS A 258 -8.92 -24.25 -12.18
N PHE A 259 -8.85 -23.02 -12.71
CA PHE A 259 -7.62 -22.27 -12.86
C PHE A 259 -6.90 -22.05 -11.51
N LEU A 260 -7.61 -21.52 -10.51
CA LEU A 260 -7.03 -21.25 -9.19
C LEU A 260 -6.65 -22.53 -8.43
N GLN A 261 -7.43 -23.61 -8.55
CA GLN A 261 -7.10 -24.90 -7.93
C GLN A 261 -5.86 -25.55 -8.58
N ALA A 262 -5.74 -25.50 -9.91
CA ALA A 262 -4.53 -25.96 -10.62
C ALA A 262 -3.28 -25.18 -10.17
N LEU A 263 -3.41 -23.86 -10.05
CA LEU A 263 -2.34 -22.93 -9.61
C LEU A 263 -1.97 -23.11 -8.12
N LYS A 264 -2.90 -23.60 -7.30
CA LYS A 264 -2.72 -23.88 -5.86
C LYS A 264 -2.10 -25.26 -5.61
N CYS A 265 -2.52 -26.28 -6.34
CA CYS A 265 -2.25 -27.69 -6.00
C CYS A 265 -1.23 -28.38 -6.92
N ARG A 266 -1.02 -27.91 -8.16
CA ARG A 266 -0.12 -28.56 -9.13
C ARG A 266 1.10 -27.73 -9.55
N VAL A 267 1.03 -26.39 -9.52
CA VAL A 267 2.14 -25.52 -9.95
C VAL A 267 3.07 -25.12 -8.80
N LYS A 268 4.35 -25.49 -8.89
CA LYS A 268 5.42 -25.06 -7.99
C LYS A 268 6.28 -23.98 -8.65
N LYS A 269 7.06 -23.25 -7.83
CA LYS A 269 8.01 -22.22 -8.31
C LYS A 269 9.11 -22.75 -9.23
N ALA A 270 9.45 -24.03 -9.13
CA ALA A 270 10.49 -24.66 -9.95
C ALA A 270 9.99 -25.08 -11.34
N ASP A 271 8.66 -25.11 -11.55
CA ASP A 271 8.05 -25.60 -12.78
C ASP A 271 7.87 -24.48 -13.82
N LEU A 272 8.07 -23.21 -13.43
CA LEU A 272 7.95 -22.05 -14.29
C LEU A 272 9.25 -21.81 -15.09
N PRO A 273 9.17 -21.36 -16.37
CA PRO A 273 7.97 -20.96 -17.09
C PRO A 273 7.15 -22.14 -17.62
N LEU A 274 5.84 -22.15 -17.35
CA LEU A 274 4.92 -23.21 -17.80
C LEU A 274 4.27 -22.86 -19.13
N LEU A 275 4.12 -23.85 -20.01
CA LEU A 275 3.42 -23.69 -21.29
C LEU A 275 1.90 -23.61 -21.06
N THR A 276 1.23 -22.62 -21.65
CA THR A 276 -0.22 -22.40 -21.46
C THR A 276 -1.07 -23.62 -21.85
N SER A 277 -0.72 -24.30 -22.94
CA SER A 277 -1.39 -25.53 -23.39
C SER A 277 -1.20 -26.69 -22.41
N THR A 278 0.00 -26.89 -21.88
CA THR A 278 0.30 -27.92 -20.87
C THR A 278 -0.40 -27.61 -19.54
N PHE A 279 -0.47 -26.35 -19.13
CA PHE A 279 -1.18 -25.94 -17.92
C PHE A 279 -2.69 -26.21 -18.02
N LEU A 280 -3.34 -25.87 -19.15
CA LEU A 280 -4.73 -26.27 -19.39
C LEU A 280 -4.88 -27.80 -19.40
N GLY A 281 -4.07 -28.47 -20.24
CA GLY A 281 -4.15 -29.92 -20.50
C GLY A 281 -3.93 -30.80 -19.27
N SER A 282 -2.87 -30.54 -18.50
CA SER A 282 -2.37 -31.41 -17.43
C SER A 282 -2.66 -30.92 -16.01
N HIS A 283 -3.10 -29.66 -15.85
CA HIS A 283 -3.36 -29.09 -14.52
C HIS A 283 -4.79 -28.60 -14.35
N MET A 284 -5.40 -27.91 -15.32
CA MET A 284 -6.79 -27.46 -15.20
C MET A 284 -7.82 -28.57 -15.40
N PHE A 285 -7.71 -29.39 -16.47
CA PHE A 285 -8.66 -30.50 -16.69
C PHE A 285 -8.63 -31.54 -15.58
N SER A 286 -7.44 -31.84 -15.02
CA SER A 286 -7.30 -32.73 -13.85
C SER A 286 -7.78 -32.13 -12.52
N CYS A 287 -8.33 -30.91 -12.54
CA CYS A 287 -8.96 -30.25 -11.39
C CYS A 287 -10.42 -29.85 -11.69
N CYS A 288 -11.02 -30.40 -12.75
CA CYS A 288 -12.47 -30.32 -12.99
C CYS A 288 -13.21 -31.38 -12.15
N PRO A 289 -14.38 -31.08 -11.58
CA PRO A 289 -15.18 -32.07 -10.85
C PRO A 289 -15.76 -33.12 -11.81
N GLU A 290 -15.92 -34.34 -11.31
CA GLU A 290 -16.48 -35.46 -12.09
C GLU A 290 -17.84 -35.10 -12.68
N GLY A 291 -18.02 -35.36 -13.98
CA GLY A 291 -19.25 -35.04 -14.72
C GLY A 291 -19.35 -33.63 -15.33
N ARG A 292 -18.37 -32.73 -15.17
CA ARG A 292 -18.36 -31.42 -15.88
C ARG A 292 -17.15 -31.23 -16.79
N GLN A 293 -17.41 -30.95 -18.07
CA GLN A 293 -16.41 -30.62 -19.08
C GLN A 293 -16.12 -29.09 -19.13
N LEU A 294 -14.86 -28.71 -19.03
CA LEU A 294 -14.40 -27.31 -19.07
C LEU A 294 -14.23 -26.83 -20.53
N ASP A 295 -15.27 -26.21 -21.08
CA ASP A 295 -15.29 -25.69 -22.45
C ASP A 295 -15.02 -24.18 -22.51
N ILE A 296 -13.77 -23.79 -22.80
CA ILE A 296 -13.38 -22.37 -22.98
C ILE A 296 -14.18 -21.70 -24.12
N LYS A 297 -14.72 -22.45 -25.08
CA LYS A 297 -15.61 -21.91 -26.12
C LYS A 297 -16.99 -21.45 -25.59
N LYS A 298 -17.42 -21.94 -24.43
CA LYS A 298 -18.68 -21.57 -23.75
C LYS A 298 -18.49 -20.48 -22.68
N SER A 299 -17.26 -20.27 -22.22
CA SER A 299 -16.87 -19.12 -21.36
C SER A 299 -16.99 -17.79 -22.12
N SER A 300 -17.23 -16.68 -21.41
CA SER A 300 -17.37 -15.33 -22.01
C SER A 300 -16.13 -14.91 -22.79
N TYR A 301 -14.95 -15.34 -22.34
CA TYR A 301 -13.64 -15.03 -22.94
C TYR A 301 -13.48 -15.62 -24.35
N ARG A 302 -14.14 -16.76 -24.66
CA ARG A 302 -14.10 -17.56 -25.91
C ARG A 302 -12.71 -18.04 -26.40
N LYS A 303 -11.61 -17.46 -25.91
CA LYS A 303 -10.20 -17.79 -26.20
C LYS A 303 -9.39 -17.75 -24.90
N LEU A 304 -8.50 -18.73 -24.72
CA LEU A 304 -7.66 -18.84 -23.52
C LEU A 304 -6.76 -17.60 -23.30
N SER A 305 -6.20 -17.04 -24.37
CA SER A 305 -5.38 -15.82 -24.32
C SER A 305 -6.11 -14.63 -23.71
N LYS A 306 -7.41 -14.44 -24.02
CA LYS A 306 -8.23 -13.36 -23.41
C LYS A 306 -8.42 -13.58 -21.90
N PHE A 307 -8.66 -14.82 -21.49
CA PHE A 307 -8.78 -15.18 -20.08
C PHE A 307 -7.45 -14.96 -19.33
N LEU A 308 -6.33 -15.36 -19.92
CA LEU A 308 -5.00 -15.15 -19.32
C LEU A 308 -4.60 -13.67 -19.27
N GLN A 309 -4.96 -12.87 -20.29
CA GLN A 309 -4.79 -11.41 -20.27
C GLN A 309 -5.61 -10.77 -19.15
N GLN A 310 -6.84 -11.22 -18.91
CA GLN A 310 -7.64 -10.80 -17.75
C GLN A 310 -6.97 -11.19 -16.42
N MET A 311 -6.49 -12.43 -16.27
CA MET A 311 -5.78 -12.89 -15.06
C MET A 311 -4.41 -12.20 -14.85
N GLN A 312 -3.82 -11.65 -15.92
CA GLN A 312 -2.63 -10.79 -15.84
C GLN A 312 -2.97 -9.34 -15.48
N GLN A 313 -4.10 -8.81 -15.96
CA GLN A 313 -4.63 -7.49 -15.58
C GLN A 313 -5.08 -7.46 -14.11
N GLU A 314 -5.60 -8.59 -13.59
CA GLU A 314 -5.82 -8.84 -12.17
C GLU A 314 -4.52 -9.17 -11.39
N HIS A 315 -3.34 -9.09 -12.01
CA HIS A 315 -2.03 -9.37 -11.40
C HIS A 315 -1.87 -10.77 -10.75
N ILE A 316 -2.74 -11.75 -11.07
CA ILE A 316 -2.65 -13.12 -10.56
C ILE A 316 -1.48 -13.88 -11.22
N ILE A 317 -1.22 -13.60 -12.51
CA ILE A 317 -0.14 -14.20 -13.30
C ILE A 317 0.62 -13.17 -14.15
N GLN A 318 1.79 -13.56 -14.65
CA GLN A 318 2.51 -12.85 -15.71
C GLN A 318 2.72 -13.82 -16.88
N VAL A 319 2.15 -13.49 -18.04
CA VAL A 319 2.30 -14.25 -19.28
C VAL A 319 3.31 -13.55 -20.18
N LYS A 320 4.12 -14.33 -20.89
CA LYS A 320 4.95 -13.86 -22.01
C LYS A 320 4.87 -14.84 -23.17
N GLU A 321 4.95 -14.31 -24.38
CA GLU A 321 5.19 -15.10 -25.58
C GLU A 321 6.69 -15.46 -25.62
N LEU A 322 7.02 -16.74 -25.40
CA LEU A 322 8.43 -17.21 -25.39
C LEU A 322 8.89 -17.71 -26.77
N SER A 323 7.93 -18.01 -27.66
CA SER A 323 8.16 -18.35 -29.07
C SER A 323 6.92 -17.95 -29.87
N LYS A 324 7.09 -17.63 -31.16
CA LYS A 324 6.04 -17.04 -32.01
C LYS A 324 4.74 -17.84 -31.96
N GLY A 325 3.66 -17.22 -31.49
CA GLY A 325 2.32 -17.81 -31.35
C GLY A 325 2.09 -18.62 -30.08
N VAL A 326 3.03 -18.64 -29.12
CA VAL A 326 2.96 -19.52 -27.94
C VAL A 326 3.15 -18.77 -26.62
N GLU A 327 2.03 -18.54 -25.94
CA GLU A 327 1.96 -17.95 -24.60
C GLU A 327 2.46 -18.93 -23.51
N SER A 328 3.16 -18.39 -22.52
CA SER A 328 3.68 -19.13 -21.36
C SER A 328 3.55 -18.31 -20.07
N ILE A 329 3.16 -18.97 -18.98
CA ILE A 329 3.06 -18.37 -17.64
C ILE A 329 4.47 -18.35 -17.03
N VAL A 330 5.08 -17.17 -16.96
CA VAL A 330 6.47 -16.96 -16.52
C VAL A 330 6.55 -16.68 -15.02
N ALA A 331 5.54 -16.02 -14.45
CA ALA A 331 5.39 -15.83 -13.01
C ALA A 331 3.93 -15.95 -12.57
N VAL A 332 3.74 -16.25 -11.29
CA VAL A 332 2.45 -16.24 -10.58
C VAL A 332 2.63 -15.34 -9.36
N ASP A 333 1.65 -14.51 -9.00
CA ASP A 333 1.67 -13.86 -7.69
C ASP A 333 0.91 -14.67 -6.64
N TRP A 334 1.64 -15.54 -5.96
CA TRP A 334 1.12 -16.30 -4.81
C TRP A 334 0.76 -15.43 -3.58
N LYS A 335 0.90 -14.10 -3.64
CA LYS A 335 0.47 -13.11 -2.64
C LYS A 335 -0.73 -12.25 -3.08
N HIS A 336 -1.31 -12.47 -4.26
CA HIS A 336 -2.45 -11.69 -4.77
C HIS A 336 -3.58 -11.56 -3.72
N PRO A 337 -4.26 -10.40 -3.54
CA PRO A 337 -5.17 -10.12 -2.42
C PRO A 337 -6.33 -11.09 -2.15
N ARG A 338 -6.68 -12.01 -3.07
CA ARG A 338 -7.57 -13.16 -2.78
C ARG A 338 -6.89 -14.28 -1.95
N LYS A 339 -5.60 -14.17 -1.63
CA LYS A 339 -4.80 -15.15 -0.86
C LYS A 339 -3.78 -14.44 0.03
N GLY A 340 -4.20 -14.13 1.25
CA GLY A 340 -3.41 -13.33 2.21
C GLY A 340 -4.14 -12.10 2.74
N SER A 341 -5.38 -11.89 2.30
CA SER A 341 -6.41 -11.12 3.01
C SER A 341 -6.41 -11.55 4.48
N ILE A 342 -6.35 -10.56 5.38
CA ILE A 342 -6.61 -10.78 6.79
C ILE A 342 -8.14 -10.87 6.92
N LEU A 343 -8.63 -11.88 7.64
CA LEU A 343 -10.05 -12.06 7.92
C LEU A 343 -10.23 -12.26 9.41
N GLU A 344 -11.20 -11.58 10.01
CA GLU A 344 -11.57 -11.78 11.39
C GLU A 344 -12.36 -13.09 11.58
N GLY A 345 -12.33 -13.63 12.80
CA GLY A 345 -13.11 -14.82 13.16
C GLY A 345 -14.63 -14.64 13.01
N ALA A 346 -15.13 -13.41 12.91
CA ALA A 346 -16.53 -13.12 12.58
C ALA A 346 -16.79 -13.22 11.07
N GLU A 347 -15.93 -12.60 10.25
CA GLU A 347 -16.01 -12.63 8.78
C GLU A 347 -15.90 -14.04 8.23
N VAL A 348 -14.94 -14.84 8.73
CA VAL A 348 -14.77 -16.25 8.33
C VAL A 348 -16.06 -17.04 8.60
N ARG A 349 -16.71 -16.85 9.76
CA ARG A 349 -17.99 -17.49 10.08
C ARG A 349 -19.10 -17.04 9.12
N ALA A 350 -19.22 -15.75 8.86
CA ALA A 350 -20.21 -15.20 7.93
C ALA A 350 -20.04 -15.75 6.50
N ILE A 351 -18.79 -15.84 6.02
CA ILE A 351 -18.44 -16.40 4.70
C ILE A 351 -18.82 -17.88 4.61
N ILE A 352 -18.51 -18.70 5.62
CA ILE A 352 -18.86 -20.13 5.62
C ILE A 352 -20.37 -20.35 5.70
N ILE A 353 -21.08 -19.58 6.54
CA ILE A 353 -22.54 -19.64 6.64
C ILE A 353 -23.20 -19.19 5.33
N SER A 354 -22.68 -18.14 4.68
CA SER A 354 -23.12 -17.71 3.35
C SER A 354 -22.86 -18.78 2.29
N TYR A 355 -21.68 -19.41 2.28
CA TYR A 355 -21.33 -20.49 1.34
C TYR A 355 -22.27 -21.69 1.46
N ALA A 356 -22.46 -22.22 2.68
CA ALA A 356 -23.31 -23.40 2.89
C ALA A 356 -24.81 -23.12 2.63
N LYS A 357 -25.27 -21.87 2.79
CA LYS A 357 -26.61 -21.45 2.33
C LYS A 357 -26.70 -21.28 0.80
N LYS A 358 -25.70 -20.65 0.17
CA LYS A 358 -25.66 -20.39 -1.30
C LYS A 358 -25.59 -21.66 -2.16
N ASN A 359 -25.15 -22.78 -1.57
CA ASN A 359 -25.00 -24.07 -2.27
C ASN A 359 -25.93 -25.16 -1.67
N ASP A 360 -26.98 -24.78 -0.92
CA ASP A 360 -27.99 -25.67 -0.33
C ASP A 360 -27.42 -26.88 0.45
N LEU A 361 -26.31 -26.64 1.16
CA LEU A 361 -25.58 -27.65 1.92
C LEU A 361 -26.17 -27.87 3.33
N VAL A 362 -27.07 -27.02 3.79
CA VAL A 362 -27.75 -27.20 5.09
C VAL A 362 -28.67 -28.42 5.01
N ASP A 363 -28.62 -29.28 6.03
CA ASP A 363 -29.42 -30.50 6.05
C ASP A 363 -30.91 -30.18 6.31
N ALA A 364 -31.80 -30.79 5.52
CA ALA A 364 -33.23 -30.49 5.56
C ALA A 364 -33.90 -30.97 6.85
N ASP A 365 -33.52 -32.16 7.32
CA ASP A 365 -34.05 -32.78 8.54
C ASP A 365 -33.44 -32.16 9.81
N ASN A 366 -32.19 -31.70 9.73
CA ASN A 366 -31.47 -31.15 10.88
C ASN A 366 -30.62 -29.92 10.50
N LYS A 367 -31.18 -28.73 10.71
CA LYS A 367 -30.54 -27.42 10.42
C LYS A 367 -29.19 -27.18 11.13
N ASN A 368 -28.83 -28.00 12.13
CA ASN A 368 -27.50 -27.95 12.76
C ASN A 368 -26.41 -28.65 11.94
N LEU A 369 -26.78 -29.51 10.99
CA LEU A 369 -25.86 -30.25 10.13
C LEU A 369 -25.69 -29.59 8.76
N VAL A 370 -24.48 -29.69 8.22
CA VAL A 370 -24.09 -29.26 6.88
C VAL A 370 -23.52 -30.47 6.13
N LYS A 371 -24.11 -30.79 4.99
CA LYS A 371 -23.60 -31.75 4.00
C LYS A 371 -22.31 -31.20 3.40
N LEU A 372 -21.26 -32.00 3.32
CA LEU A 372 -19.99 -31.51 2.78
C LEU A 372 -19.99 -31.65 1.24
N ASP A 373 -19.76 -30.54 0.55
CA ASP A 373 -19.45 -30.57 -0.89
C ASP A 373 -17.98 -30.98 -1.09
N PRO A 374 -17.57 -31.37 -2.31
CA PRO A 374 -16.18 -31.79 -2.57
C PRO A 374 -15.13 -30.75 -2.18
N VAL A 375 -15.49 -29.45 -2.14
CA VAL A 375 -14.56 -28.37 -1.83
C VAL A 375 -14.42 -28.13 -0.33
N LEU A 376 -15.48 -28.30 0.46
CA LEU A 376 -15.36 -28.41 1.92
C LEU A 376 -14.56 -29.67 2.27
N CYS A 377 -14.86 -30.83 1.68
CA CYS A 377 -14.09 -32.06 1.88
C CYS A 377 -12.58 -31.84 1.63
N ASP A 378 -12.19 -31.32 0.47
CA ASP A 378 -10.79 -31.03 0.11
C ASP A 378 -10.10 -29.99 1.02
N CYS A 379 -10.86 -29.17 1.76
CA CYS A 379 -10.30 -28.11 2.61
C CYS A 379 -10.24 -28.47 4.10
N ILE A 380 -11.23 -29.21 4.64
CA ILE A 380 -11.43 -29.36 6.09
C ILE A 380 -11.22 -30.77 6.62
N LEU A 381 -11.42 -31.80 5.79
CA LEU A 381 -11.29 -33.19 6.20
C LEU A 381 -9.83 -33.64 6.19
N GLU A 382 -9.58 -34.75 6.89
CA GLU A 382 -8.29 -35.43 6.83
C GLU A 382 -8.37 -36.68 5.94
N LYS A 383 -7.22 -37.22 5.51
CA LYS A 383 -7.14 -38.26 4.46
C LYS A 383 -7.89 -39.56 4.79
N ASN A 384 -8.14 -39.80 6.07
CA ASN A 384 -8.90 -40.91 6.64
C ASN A 384 -10.42 -40.63 6.73
N GLU A 385 -10.85 -39.37 6.62
CA GLU A 385 -12.25 -38.96 6.73
C GLU A 385 -12.93 -38.72 5.37
N GLN A 386 -12.15 -38.53 4.30
CA GLN A 386 -12.61 -38.10 2.96
C GLN A 386 -13.77 -38.92 2.36
N HIS A 387 -13.92 -40.18 2.76
CA HIS A 387 -14.96 -41.12 2.29
C HIS A 387 -15.94 -41.53 3.40
N THR A 388 -15.82 -40.94 4.60
CA THR A 388 -16.50 -41.37 5.83
C THR A 388 -17.38 -40.27 6.39
N VAL A 389 -16.96 -39.00 6.28
CA VAL A 389 -17.64 -37.85 6.88
C VAL A 389 -18.39 -37.07 5.80
N MET A 390 -19.66 -37.43 5.58
CA MET A 390 -20.53 -36.77 4.58
C MET A 390 -21.33 -35.57 5.12
N LYS A 391 -21.45 -35.44 6.45
CA LYS A 391 -22.10 -34.31 7.15
C LYS A 391 -21.27 -33.93 8.38
N LEU A 392 -21.22 -32.64 8.72
CA LEU A 392 -20.67 -32.12 9.98
C LEU A 392 -21.64 -31.14 10.64
N PRO A 393 -21.64 -31.01 11.98
CA PRO A 393 -22.34 -29.92 12.65
C PRO A 393 -21.61 -28.58 12.42
N TRP A 394 -22.35 -27.46 12.47
CA TRP A 394 -21.80 -26.12 12.23
C TRP A 394 -20.56 -25.80 13.06
N ASP A 395 -20.56 -26.13 14.35
CA ASP A 395 -19.45 -25.81 15.25
C ASP A 395 -18.13 -26.50 14.83
N SER A 396 -18.21 -27.79 14.46
CA SER A 396 -17.05 -28.54 13.94
C SER A 396 -16.62 -28.06 12.55
N LEU A 397 -17.56 -27.70 11.68
CA LEU A 397 -17.27 -27.11 10.37
C LEU A 397 -16.52 -25.78 10.52
N LEU A 398 -17.03 -24.87 11.35
CA LEU A 398 -16.44 -23.55 11.61
C LEU A 398 -15.07 -23.66 12.28
N THR A 399 -14.93 -24.56 13.27
CA THR A 399 -13.67 -24.79 13.98
C THR A 399 -12.60 -25.35 13.05
N ARG A 400 -12.91 -26.41 12.28
CA ARG A 400 -11.96 -26.97 11.30
C ARG A 400 -11.57 -25.95 10.23
N CYS A 401 -12.50 -25.15 9.73
CA CYS A 401 -12.17 -24.05 8.80
C CYS A 401 -11.20 -23.04 9.41
N LEU A 402 -11.40 -22.63 10.67
CA LEU A 402 -10.51 -21.69 11.37
C LEU A 402 -9.12 -22.30 11.62
N GLU A 403 -9.02 -23.59 11.93
CA GLU A 403 -7.76 -24.30 12.17
C GLU A 403 -6.91 -24.50 10.90
N LYS A 404 -7.54 -24.65 9.73
CA LYS A 404 -6.83 -24.77 8.44
C LYS A 404 -6.38 -23.41 7.87
N LEU A 405 -6.78 -22.28 8.47
CA LEU A 405 -6.27 -20.94 8.13
C LEU A 405 -4.90 -20.66 8.78
N GLN A 406 -4.13 -19.74 8.21
CA GLN A 406 -2.84 -19.33 8.78
C GLN A 406 -3.05 -18.38 9.96
N PRO A 407 -2.55 -18.68 11.18
CA PRO A 407 -2.62 -17.74 12.29
C PRO A 407 -1.93 -16.41 11.97
N ALA A 408 -2.59 -15.31 12.33
CA ALA A 408 -2.07 -13.96 12.27
C ALA A 408 -2.71 -13.13 13.38
N TYR A 409 -2.11 -11.97 13.68
CA TYR A 409 -2.63 -11.00 14.64
C TYR A 409 -2.26 -9.58 14.21
N GLN A 410 -3.09 -8.62 14.59
CA GLN A 410 -2.91 -7.20 14.34
C GLN A 410 -2.64 -6.49 15.67
N VAL A 411 -1.67 -5.59 15.69
CA VAL A 411 -1.36 -4.73 16.85
C VAL A 411 -1.50 -3.28 16.43
N THR A 412 -2.57 -2.63 16.88
CA THR A 412 -2.77 -1.18 16.72
C THR A 412 -2.24 -0.48 17.95
N PHE A 413 -1.27 0.43 17.77
CA PHE A 413 -0.82 1.32 18.83
C PHE A 413 -1.51 2.69 18.68
N PRO A 414 -1.90 3.38 19.76
CA PRO A 414 -2.46 4.72 19.67
C PRO A 414 -1.55 5.66 18.86
N GLY A 415 -2.11 6.31 17.85
CA GLY A 415 -1.37 7.21 16.95
C GLY A 415 -0.45 6.53 15.92
N GLN A 416 -0.60 5.23 15.65
CA GLN A 416 0.17 4.51 14.62
C GLN A 416 -0.73 3.60 13.77
N GLU A 417 -0.30 3.34 12.53
CA GLU A 417 -0.97 2.40 11.64
C GLU A 417 -0.95 0.96 12.21
N PRO A 418 -1.99 0.13 11.98
CA PRO A 418 -2.04 -1.24 12.53
C PRO A 418 -0.93 -2.15 11.99
N ILE A 419 -0.14 -2.74 12.89
CA ILE A 419 0.98 -3.62 12.53
C ILE A 419 0.50 -5.07 12.53
N VAL A 420 0.34 -5.65 11.34
CA VAL A 420 -0.05 -7.05 11.14
C VAL A 420 1.17 -7.98 11.16
N LYS A 421 1.08 -9.09 11.90
CA LYS A 421 2.12 -10.12 12.00
C LYS A 421 1.52 -11.51 11.84
N LYS A 422 2.31 -12.43 11.27
CA LYS A 422 1.94 -13.84 11.05
C LYS A 422 2.45 -14.72 12.19
N GLY A 423 1.72 -15.80 12.49
CA GLY A 423 1.93 -16.67 13.64
C GLY A 423 0.94 -16.38 14.77
N LYS A 424 1.16 -17.02 15.92
CA LYS A 424 0.47 -16.67 17.18
C LYS A 424 1.12 -15.42 17.77
N ILE A 425 0.41 -14.66 18.60
CA ILE A 425 1.03 -13.57 19.36
C ILE A 425 2.13 -14.14 20.27
N CYS A 426 3.34 -13.59 20.17
CA CYS A 426 4.48 -14.07 20.94
C CYS A 426 4.49 -13.42 22.33
N PRO A 427 4.50 -14.18 23.44
CA PRO A 427 4.55 -13.63 24.78
C PRO A 427 5.92 -13.01 25.09
N ILE A 428 5.97 -12.10 26.08
CA ILE A 428 7.22 -11.53 26.58
C ILE A 428 7.99 -12.62 27.33
N ASP A 429 9.10 -13.07 26.75
CA ASP A 429 10.01 -14.08 27.33
C ASP A 429 10.91 -13.40 28.38
N ILE A 430 10.75 -13.74 29.65
CA ILE A 430 11.53 -13.23 30.78
C ILE A 430 12.32 -14.39 31.40
N THR A 431 13.58 -14.53 31.01
CA THR A 431 14.46 -15.62 31.46
C THR A 431 15.47 -15.16 32.50
N LEU A 432 15.47 -15.81 33.67
CA LEU A 432 16.50 -15.63 34.69
C LEU A 432 17.72 -16.50 34.36
N ALA A 433 18.81 -15.86 33.94
CA ALA A 433 20.08 -16.52 33.65
C ALA A 433 21.13 -16.16 34.70
N GLN A 434 21.71 -17.14 35.39
CA GLN A 434 22.93 -16.90 36.16
C GLN A 434 24.12 -16.69 35.23
N ARG A 435 24.94 -15.69 35.53
CA ARG A 435 26.28 -15.48 34.95
C ARG A 435 27.30 -15.40 36.09
N ALA A 436 28.59 -15.44 35.74
CA ALA A 436 29.71 -15.72 36.64
C ALA A 436 29.64 -15.04 38.03
N SER A 437 30.03 -15.79 39.06
CA SER A 437 30.01 -15.37 40.48
C SER A 437 28.62 -15.01 41.01
N ASN A 438 27.68 -15.96 40.95
CA ASN A 438 26.31 -15.90 41.52
C ASN A 438 25.40 -14.76 41.02
N LYS A 439 25.80 -13.99 40.00
CA LYS A 439 25.00 -12.86 39.47
C LYS A 439 23.83 -13.37 38.62
N LYS A 440 22.61 -13.28 39.17
CA LYS A 440 21.36 -13.48 38.40
C LYS A 440 21.16 -12.29 37.45
N VAL A 441 20.88 -12.56 36.18
CA VAL A 441 20.58 -11.57 35.13
C VAL A 441 19.20 -11.87 34.57
N ILE A 442 18.31 -10.88 34.56
CA ILE A 442 16.98 -11.00 33.94
C ILE A 442 17.11 -10.63 32.46
N LEU A 443 17.02 -11.63 31.57
CA LEU A 443 16.97 -11.45 30.13
C LEU A 443 15.50 -11.30 29.70
N LYS A 444 15.08 -10.05 29.43
CA LYS A 444 13.79 -9.78 28.77
C LYS A 444 13.98 -9.83 27.26
N ARG A 445 13.19 -10.66 26.57
CA ARG A 445 13.18 -10.84 25.12
C ARG A 445 11.82 -10.45 24.55
N GLN A 446 11.80 -10.18 23.25
CA GLN A 446 10.60 -9.86 22.45
C GLN A 446 9.85 -8.56 22.82
N LEU A 447 10.34 -7.76 23.78
CA LEU A 447 9.78 -6.44 24.18
C LEU A 447 9.29 -5.57 23.01
N VAL A 448 10.09 -5.42 21.95
CA VAL A 448 9.76 -4.64 20.73
C VAL A 448 8.42 -5.01 20.06
N LEU A 449 7.83 -6.14 20.44
CA LEU A 449 6.53 -6.62 19.95
C LEU A 449 5.35 -6.23 20.87
N VAL A 450 5.58 -5.96 22.16
CA VAL A 450 4.58 -5.74 23.22
C VAL A 450 5.09 -4.66 24.22
N PHE A 451 5.27 -3.43 23.74
CA PHE A 451 5.81 -2.26 24.47
C PHE A 451 7.29 -2.32 24.93
N PHE A 452 7.83 -1.14 25.24
CA PHE A 452 9.24 -0.81 25.51
C PHE A 452 10.15 -0.72 24.28
N PHE A 453 10.44 0.53 23.89
CA PHE A 453 11.77 0.88 23.38
C PHE A 453 12.81 0.46 24.43
N PRO A 454 13.90 -0.25 24.07
CA PRO A 454 14.86 -0.80 25.04
C PRO A 454 15.74 0.24 25.75
N GLN A 455 15.49 1.53 25.56
CA GLN A 455 16.12 2.63 26.31
C GLN A 455 15.17 3.25 27.35
N SER A 456 13.86 3.04 27.23
CA SER A 456 12.82 3.60 28.11
C SER A 456 12.64 2.73 29.36
N HIS A 457 13.69 2.59 30.18
CA HIS A 457 13.67 1.83 31.43
C HIS A 457 12.88 2.55 32.55
N VAL A 458 11.55 2.64 32.39
CA VAL A 458 10.65 2.96 33.49
C VAL A 458 10.64 1.78 34.45
N PHE A 459 11.20 1.98 35.65
CA PHE A 459 11.07 1.03 36.75
C PHE A 459 9.64 1.10 37.29
N VAL A 460 8.77 0.18 36.84
CA VAL A 460 7.53 -0.12 37.54
C VAL A 460 7.89 -1.06 38.69
N THR A 461 8.08 -0.48 39.87
CA THR A 461 8.05 -1.21 41.14
C THR A 461 6.60 -1.52 41.47
N CYS A 462 6.17 -2.76 41.23
CA CYS A 462 5.00 -3.27 41.93
C CYS A 462 5.44 -3.59 43.36
N GLU A 463 5.00 -2.78 44.30
CA GLU A 463 4.80 -3.26 45.67
C GLU A 463 3.76 -4.38 45.64
N ALA A 464 3.93 -5.37 46.50
CA ALA A 464 2.98 -6.44 46.70
C ALA A 464 2.54 -6.37 48.15
N ASP A 465 1.32 -5.91 48.38
CA ASP A 465 0.62 -6.14 49.65
C ASP A 465 0.29 -7.64 49.78
N GLU A 466 0.32 -8.14 51.02
CA GLU A 466 0.21 -9.58 51.37
C GLU A 466 -1.24 -10.11 51.39
#